data_AF-A0A7W7NYK3-F1
#
_entry.id   AF-A0A7W7NYK3-F1
#
_cell.length_a   1.000
_cell.length_b   1.000
_cell.length_c   1.000
_cell.angle_alpha   90.00
_cell.angle_beta   90.00
_cell.angle_gamma   90.00
#
_symmetry.space_group_name_H-M   'P 1'
#
loop_
_entity.id
_entity.type
_entity.pdbx_description
1 polymer ?
#
loop_
_entity_poly.entity_id
_entity_poly.type
_entity_poly.pdbx_seq_one_letter_code
_entity_poly.pdbx_strand_id
1 'polypeptide(L)'
;MSSTYQPHQVTDHAGNAAVWLINPYLTDCFGDYLEEHISPELKSIIEAGSLKALIQLQCGTDSFISYKDGEAGVLYCFAYDSAERHSEALSAEYAATLPSREAMLKTLAEAITRLSAEFPAVHFALPPDDVNEGVPTIWAFVGEGRMDRDGCKALFQALCKV
;
A
#
# COMPACT_ATOMS: atom_id res chain seq x y z
N MET A 1 14.26 7.14 19.86
CA MET A 1 15.02 6.35 18.88
C MET A 1 14.12 6.22 17.64
N SER A 2 14.64 6.74 16.52
CA SER A 2 14.09 6.88 15.15
C SER A 2 12.74 6.23 14.83
N SER A 3 11.68 7.05 14.66
CA SER A 3 10.47 6.63 13.91
C SER A 3 10.93 6.42 12.47
N THR A 4 11.12 5.16 12.11
CA THR A 4 12.14 4.86 11.12
C THR A 4 11.54 5.00 9.73
N TYR A 5 11.91 6.09 9.09
CA TYR A 5 11.85 6.27 7.66
C TYR A 5 12.79 5.22 7.04
N GLN A 6 12.27 4.06 6.63
CA GLN A 6 13.10 2.93 6.21
C GLN A 6 13.14 2.79 4.68
N PRO A 7 14.30 2.45 4.11
CA PRO A 7 14.38 2.04 2.73
C PRO A 7 13.80 0.63 2.56
N HIS A 8 12.77 0.50 1.74
CA HIS A 8 12.23 -0.78 1.29
C HIS A 8 12.67 -1.05 -0.15
N GLN A 9 13.24 -2.23 -0.40
CA GLN A 9 13.51 -2.72 -1.75
C GLN A 9 12.19 -3.21 -2.35
N VAL A 10 11.74 -2.57 -3.43
CA VAL A 10 10.45 -2.86 -4.06
C VAL A 10 10.64 -3.21 -5.53
N THR A 11 9.65 -3.86 -6.13
CA THR A 11 9.60 -4.05 -7.59
C THR A 11 8.61 -3.06 -8.18
N ASP A 12 9.05 -2.21 -9.11
CA ASP A 12 8.19 -1.23 -9.77
C ASP A 12 7.32 -1.84 -10.88
N HIS A 13 6.45 -1.03 -11.48
CA HIS A 13 5.55 -1.43 -12.57
C HIS A 13 6.25 -1.85 -13.87
N ALA A 14 7.54 -1.58 -14.02
CA ALA A 14 8.34 -2.04 -15.15
C ALA A 14 9.14 -3.30 -14.80
N GLY A 15 8.95 -3.87 -13.61
CA GLY A 15 9.67 -5.04 -13.12
C GLY A 15 11.08 -4.76 -12.64
N ASN A 16 11.45 -3.49 -12.44
CA ASN A 16 12.77 -3.11 -11.95
C ASN A 16 12.80 -3.06 -10.43
N ALA A 17 13.95 -3.39 -9.86
CA ALA A 17 14.21 -3.11 -8.46
C ALA A 17 14.32 -1.60 -8.22
N ALA A 18 13.59 -1.09 -7.23
CA ALA A 18 13.61 0.29 -6.79
C ALA A 18 13.70 0.36 -5.26
N VAL A 19 14.01 1.54 -4.74
CA VAL A 19 14.02 1.80 -3.30
C VAL A 19 12.97 2.84 -3.00
N TRP A 20 12.05 2.52 -2.09
CA TRP A 20 11.13 3.50 -1.51
C TRP A 20 11.62 3.84 -0.11
N LEU A 21 11.91 5.12 0.16
CA LEU A 21 12.02 5.56 1.55
C LEU A 21 10.61 5.89 2.03
N ILE A 22 10.02 5.00 2.81
CA ILE A 22 8.62 5.12 3.22
C ILE A 22 8.45 4.82 4.70
N ASN A 23 7.53 5.55 5.32
CA ASN A 23 6.89 5.17 6.57
C ASN A 23 5.42 4.82 6.26
N PRO A 24 5.08 3.52 6.17
CA PRO A 24 3.84 3.07 5.54
C PRO A 24 2.58 3.26 6.39
N TYR A 25 2.70 3.32 7.73
CA TYR A 25 1.54 3.29 8.63
C TYR A 25 1.62 4.41 9.68
N LEU A 26 1.46 5.66 9.25
CA LEU A 26 1.45 6.79 10.20
C LEU A 26 0.11 6.90 10.93
N THR A 27 -0.96 6.52 10.26
CA THR A 27 -2.30 6.41 10.86
C THR A 27 -2.87 5.02 10.64
N ASP A 28 -3.88 4.67 11.41
CA ASP A 28 -4.78 3.58 11.06
C ASP A 28 -5.74 3.96 9.90
N CYS A 29 -6.68 3.07 9.59
CA CYS A 29 -7.67 3.27 8.53
C CYS A 29 -8.80 4.26 8.89
N PHE A 30 -8.84 4.74 10.13
CA PHE A 30 -9.77 5.79 10.59
C PHE A 30 -9.10 7.17 10.66
N GLY A 31 -7.78 7.23 10.48
CA GLY A 31 -6.99 8.45 10.50
C GLY A 31 -6.39 8.78 11.86
N ASP A 32 -6.47 7.87 12.84
CA ASP A 32 -5.84 8.03 14.14
C ASP A 32 -4.34 7.69 14.04
N TYR A 33 -3.49 8.54 14.60
CA TYR A 33 -2.04 8.33 14.56
C TYR A 33 -1.63 7.08 15.32
N LEU A 34 -0.73 6.30 14.71
CA LEU A 34 -0.02 5.22 15.38
C LEU A 34 1.25 5.80 16.01
N GLU A 35 1.19 6.12 17.30
CA GLU A 35 2.24 6.87 18.01
C GLU A 35 3.62 6.17 17.99
N GLU A 36 3.66 4.84 17.83
CA GLU A 36 4.89 4.07 17.64
C GLU A 36 5.55 4.27 16.26
N HIS A 37 4.79 4.73 15.27
CA HIS A 37 5.22 4.90 13.89
C HIS A 37 5.54 6.35 13.51
N ILE A 38 5.19 7.34 14.33
CA ILE A 38 5.33 8.77 13.98
C ILE A 38 6.23 9.53 14.95
N SER A 39 7.21 10.29 14.43
CA SER A 39 7.96 11.24 15.25
C SER A 39 7.20 12.55 15.42
N PRO A 40 7.48 13.33 16.49
CA PRO A 40 6.90 14.67 16.66
C PRO A 40 7.13 15.59 15.46
N GLU A 41 8.27 15.47 14.78
CA GLU A 41 8.60 16.27 13.59
C GLU A 41 7.72 15.88 12.39
N LEU A 42 7.58 14.58 12.11
CA LEU A 42 6.71 14.11 11.02
C LEU A 42 5.24 14.44 11.30
N LYS A 43 4.79 14.30 12.54
CA LYS A 43 3.45 14.72 12.97
C LYS A 43 3.21 16.19 12.69
N SER A 44 4.17 17.05 13.05
CA SER A 44 4.10 18.49 12.80
C SER A 44 4.05 18.81 11.29
N ILE A 45 4.80 18.08 10.45
CA ILE A 45 4.78 18.27 8.99
C ILE A 45 3.40 17.93 8.42
N ILE A 46 2.82 16.81 8.83
CA ILE A 46 1.52 16.33 8.32
C ILE A 46 0.37 17.22 8.81
N GLU A 47 0.43 17.67 10.05
CA GLU A 47 -0.53 18.61 10.63
C GLU A 47 -0.42 20.02 10.01
N ALA A 48 0.78 20.46 9.64
CA ALA A 48 0.98 21.73 8.94
C ALA A 48 0.52 21.70 7.47
N GLY A 49 0.51 20.52 6.85
CA GLY A 49 -0.17 20.26 5.58
C GLY A 49 -1.68 20.14 5.77
N SER A 50 -2.31 19.14 5.14
CA SER A 50 -3.72 18.84 5.38
C SER A 50 -3.97 17.38 5.73
N LEU A 51 -3.64 16.98 6.97
CA LEU A 51 -4.05 15.69 7.55
C LEU A 51 -5.53 15.38 7.26
N LYS A 52 -6.40 16.37 7.47
CA LYS A 52 -7.85 16.22 7.23
C LYS A 52 -8.18 15.91 5.76
N ALA A 53 -7.46 16.49 4.80
CA ALA A 53 -7.65 16.16 3.39
C ALA A 53 -7.15 14.75 3.08
N LEU A 54 -5.99 14.35 3.63
CA LEU A 54 -5.45 13.00 3.46
C LEU A 54 -6.39 11.92 4.02
N ILE A 55 -6.95 12.14 5.21
CA ILE A 55 -7.95 11.23 5.80
C ILE A 55 -9.18 11.07 4.88
N GLN A 56 -9.60 12.12 4.18
CA GLN A 56 -10.73 12.03 3.24
C GLN A 56 -10.45 11.20 1.98
N LEU A 57 -9.17 10.98 1.66
CA LEU A 57 -8.73 10.16 0.54
C LEU A 57 -8.61 8.67 0.92
N GLN A 58 -8.51 8.34 2.21
CA GLN A 58 -8.57 6.95 2.68
C GLN A 58 -9.86 6.26 2.21
N CYS A 59 -9.72 5.03 1.73
CA CYS A 59 -10.83 4.19 1.30
C CYS A 59 -10.55 2.75 1.77
N GLY A 60 -11.47 2.19 2.53
CA GLY A 60 -11.35 0.83 3.08
C GLY A 60 -10.33 0.71 4.20
N THR A 61 -10.24 -0.50 4.74
CA THR A 61 -9.37 -0.85 5.88
C THR A 61 -7.89 -0.93 5.52
N ASP A 62 -7.59 -1.01 4.22
CA ASP A 62 -6.25 -1.24 3.67
C ASP A 62 -5.59 0.06 3.18
N SER A 63 -6.00 1.21 3.73
CA SER A 63 -5.49 2.52 3.35
C SER A 63 -5.04 3.33 4.56
N PHE A 64 -3.84 3.90 4.47
CA PHE A 64 -3.14 4.52 5.59
C PHE A 64 -2.51 5.82 5.15
N ILE A 65 -2.39 6.79 6.05
CA ILE A 65 -1.54 7.94 5.79
C ILE A 65 -0.09 7.48 5.92
N SER A 66 0.73 7.88 4.96
CA SER A 66 2.13 7.49 4.87
C SER A 66 2.98 8.67 4.46
N TYR A 67 4.28 8.58 4.71
CA TYR A 67 5.26 9.56 4.26
C TYR A 67 6.30 8.85 3.40
N LYS A 68 6.38 9.20 2.12
CA LYS A 68 7.23 8.55 1.12
C LYS A 68 8.06 9.58 0.38
N ASP A 69 9.37 9.37 0.31
CA ASP A 69 10.33 10.21 -0.42
C ASP A 69 10.18 11.74 -0.21
N GLY A 70 9.79 12.16 1.00
CA GLY A 70 9.63 13.55 1.40
C GLY A 70 8.21 14.11 1.20
N GLU A 71 7.26 13.26 0.81
CA GLU A 71 5.89 13.62 0.49
C GLU A 71 4.90 12.85 1.37
N ALA A 72 3.92 13.56 1.95
CA ALA A 72 2.79 12.92 2.62
C ALA A 72 1.76 12.46 1.59
N GLY A 73 1.10 11.34 1.88
CA GLY A 73 0.10 10.78 0.98
C GLY A 73 -0.70 9.66 1.63
N VAL A 74 -1.52 9.00 0.82
CA VAL A 74 -2.25 7.79 1.21
C VAL A 74 -1.59 6.60 0.53
N LEU A 75 -1.18 5.62 1.32
CA LEU A 75 -0.76 4.31 0.84
C LEU A 75 -1.93 3.34 0.94
N TYR A 76 -2.26 2.70 -0.17
CA TYR A 76 -3.10 1.50 -0.18
C TYR A 76 -2.19 0.28 -0.13
N CYS A 77 -2.37 -0.57 0.87
CA CYS A 77 -1.59 -1.78 1.12
C CYS A 77 -2.50 -3.00 0.97
N PHE A 78 -2.68 -3.47 -0.26
CA PHE A 78 -3.64 -4.52 -0.60
C PHE A 78 -2.98 -5.89 -0.60
N ALA A 79 -3.37 -6.75 0.33
CA ALA A 79 -2.91 -8.13 0.43
C ALA A 79 -3.82 -9.09 -0.35
N TYR A 80 -3.23 -10.03 -1.07
CA TYR A 80 -3.91 -11.01 -1.92
C TYR A 80 -3.65 -12.43 -1.43
N ASP A 81 -4.70 -13.25 -1.43
CA ASP A 81 -4.62 -14.64 -0.99
C ASP A 81 -3.80 -15.50 -1.98
N SER A 82 -3.06 -16.46 -1.43
CA SER A 82 -2.40 -17.52 -2.18
C SER A 82 -2.58 -18.87 -1.47
N ALA A 83 -2.37 -19.97 -2.18
CA ALA A 83 -2.55 -21.32 -1.63
C ALA A 83 -1.66 -21.61 -0.41
N GLU A 84 -0.48 -21.00 -0.35
CA GLU A 84 0.50 -21.12 0.72
C GLU A 84 0.16 -20.26 1.94
N ARG A 85 -0.84 -19.38 1.83
CA ARG A 85 -1.39 -18.65 2.98
C ARG A 85 -2.18 -19.63 3.85
N HIS A 86 -1.46 -20.43 4.62
CA HIS A 86 -2.04 -21.28 5.66
C HIS A 86 -2.45 -20.41 6.85
N SER A 87 -3.64 -19.80 6.77
CA SER A 87 -4.37 -19.48 7.99
C SER A 87 -5.25 -20.68 8.34
N GLU A 88 -5.34 -21.02 9.63
CA GLU A 88 -6.27 -22.03 10.16
C GLU A 88 -7.75 -21.72 9.82
N ALA A 89 -8.02 -20.53 9.29
CA ALA A 89 -9.35 -20.03 8.92
C ALA A 89 -9.79 -20.42 7.50
N LEU A 90 -8.88 -20.82 6.59
CA LEU A 90 -9.26 -21.21 5.23
C LEU A 90 -9.51 -22.71 5.15
N SER A 91 -10.69 -23.09 4.63
CA SER A 91 -10.98 -24.50 4.34
C SER A 91 -10.00 -25.03 3.29
N ALA A 92 -9.62 -26.31 3.41
CA ALA A 92 -8.75 -26.96 2.43
C ALA A 92 -9.32 -26.89 0.99
N GLU A 93 -10.65 -26.90 0.85
CA GLU A 93 -11.34 -26.76 -0.43
C GLU A 93 -11.13 -25.37 -1.04
N TYR A 94 -11.23 -24.31 -0.24
CA TYR A 94 -10.96 -22.96 -0.72
C TYR A 94 -9.48 -22.77 -1.07
N ALA A 95 -8.56 -23.26 -0.22
CA ALA A 95 -7.13 -23.18 -0.46
C ALA A 95 -6.72 -23.83 -1.80
N ALA A 96 -7.37 -24.93 -2.19
CA ALA A 96 -7.14 -25.60 -3.47
C ALA A 96 -7.58 -24.78 -4.70
N THR A 97 -8.41 -23.75 -4.53
CA THR A 97 -8.82 -22.84 -5.61
C THR A 97 -7.90 -21.65 -5.77
N LEU A 98 -7.04 -21.37 -4.79
CA LEU A 98 -6.13 -20.24 -4.82
C LEU A 98 -4.92 -20.53 -5.71
N PRO A 99 -4.39 -19.52 -6.42
CA PRO A 99 -3.12 -19.67 -7.11
C PRO A 99 -1.99 -19.86 -6.10
N SER A 100 -0.89 -20.49 -6.55
CA SER A 100 0.37 -20.44 -5.82
C SER A 100 0.83 -18.99 -5.62
N ARG A 101 1.68 -18.76 -4.63
CA ARG A 101 2.27 -17.46 -4.30
C ARG A 101 3.02 -16.90 -5.50
N GLU A 102 3.83 -17.74 -6.15
CA GLU A 102 4.57 -17.35 -7.35
C GLU A 102 3.63 -16.93 -8.48
N ALA A 103 2.57 -17.70 -8.72
CA ALA A 103 1.57 -17.36 -9.72
C ALA A 103 0.84 -16.06 -9.37
N MET A 104 0.51 -15.84 -8.09
CA MET A 104 -0.11 -14.59 -7.62
C MET A 104 0.84 -13.40 -7.84
N LEU A 105 2.11 -13.49 -7.42
CA LEU A 105 3.08 -12.41 -7.63
C LEU A 105 3.24 -12.04 -9.11
N LYS A 106 3.18 -13.04 -10.00
CA LYS A 106 3.16 -12.79 -11.45
C LYS A 106 1.91 -12.03 -11.88
N THR A 107 0.73 -12.43 -11.41
CA THR A 107 -0.53 -11.71 -11.63
C THR A 107 -0.44 -10.28 -11.12
N LEU A 108 0.12 -10.06 -9.93
CA LEU A 108 0.28 -8.73 -9.36
C LEU A 108 1.24 -7.87 -10.20
N ALA A 109 2.35 -8.43 -10.70
CA ALA A 109 3.28 -7.72 -11.59
C ALA A 109 2.60 -7.26 -12.90
N GLU A 110 1.77 -8.11 -13.51
CA GLU A 110 0.97 -7.75 -14.68
C GLU A 110 -0.10 -6.70 -14.33
N ALA A 111 -0.73 -6.83 -13.17
CA ALA A 111 -1.75 -5.90 -12.70
C ALA A 111 -1.18 -4.50 -12.43
N ILE A 112 -0.03 -4.37 -11.75
CA ILE A 112 0.57 -3.04 -11.51
C ILE A 112 0.97 -2.35 -12.82
N THR A 113 1.40 -3.11 -13.84
CA THR A 113 1.69 -2.55 -15.16
C THR A 113 0.44 -1.91 -15.78
N ARG A 114 -0.69 -2.62 -15.74
CA ARG A 114 -1.99 -2.12 -16.22
C ARG A 114 -2.49 -0.95 -15.38
N LEU A 115 -2.44 -1.07 -14.05
CA LEU A 115 -2.92 -0.05 -13.11
C LEU A 115 -2.09 1.23 -13.20
N SER A 116 -0.78 1.14 -13.41
CA SER A 116 0.07 2.32 -13.66
C SER A 116 -0.33 3.09 -14.92
N ALA A 117 -0.83 2.41 -15.95
CA ALA A 117 -1.35 3.08 -17.15
C ALA A 117 -2.72 3.72 -16.90
N GLU A 118 -3.58 3.09 -16.11
CA GLU A 118 -4.93 3.57 -15.77
C GLU A 118 -4.88 4.74 -14.75
N PHE A 119 -3.93 4.69 -13.81
CA PHE A 119 -3.77 5.65 -12.71
C PHE A 119 -2.35 6.24 -12.71
N PRO A 120 -1.98 7.10 -13.69
CA PRO A 120 -0.62 7.60 -13.85
C PRO A 120 -0.14 8.51 -12.71
N ALA A 121 -1.06 9.00 -11.88
CA ALA A 121 -0.74 9.82 -10.70
C ALA A 121 -0.31 8.98 -9.48
N VAL A 122 -0.40 7.65 -9.56
CA VAL A 122 -0.17 6.71 -8.45
C VAL A 122 1.14 5.99 -8.65
N HIS A 123 1.93 5.89 -7.58
CA HIS A 123 3.13 5.07 -7.58
C HIS A 123 2.77 3.67 -7.12
N PHE A 124 2.90 2.69 -8.00
CA PHE A 124 2.68 1.27 -7.68
C PHE A 124 3.99 0.53 -7.49
N ALA A 125 4.00 -0.41 -6.55
CA ALA A 125 5.10 -1.34 -6.38
C ALA A 125 4.64 -2.64 -5.70
N LEU A 126 5.42 -3.71 -5.89
CA LEU A 126 5.37 -4.89 -5.04
C LEU A 126 6.39 -4.70 -3.91
N PRO A 127 5.96 -4.71 -2.63
CA PRO A 127 6.86 -4.62 -1.49
C PRO A 127 7.68 -5.92 -1.33
N PRO A 128 8.75 -5.88 -0.52
CA PRO A 128 9.55 -7.06 -0.21
C PRO A 128 8.79 -8.07 0.66
N ASP A 129 9.26 -9.32 0.67
CA ASP A 129 8.61 -10.45 1.34
C ASP A 129 8.49 -10.32 2.88
N ASP A 130 9.25 -9.43 3.51
CA ASP A 130 9.14 -9.16 4.95
C ASP A 130 7.94 -8.25 5.29
N VAL A 131 7.34 -7.60 4.29
CA VAL A 131 6.09 -6.85 4.44
C VAL A 131 4.91 -7.82 4.43
N ASN A 132 3.94 -7.61 5.35
CA ASN A 132 2.75 -8.45 5.48
C ASN A 132 3.06 -9.96 5.61
N GLU A 133 4.15 -10.30 6.29
CA GLU A 133 4.51 -11.71 6.57
C GLU A 133 4.62 -12.57 5.28
N GLY A 134 5.06 -11.95 4.18
CA GLY A 134 5.26 -12.64 2.89
C GLY A 134 4.00 -12.80 2.05
N VAL A 135 2.86 -12.28 2.50
CA VAL A 135 1.62 -12.29 1.73
C VAL A 135 1.78 -11.42 0.47
N PRO A 136 1.46 -11.94 -0.73
CA PRO A 136 1.48 -11.14 -1.95
C PRO A 136 0.71 -9.84 -1.79
N THR A 137 1.37 -8.71 -1.98
CA THR A 137 0.81 -7.39 -1.66
C THR A 137 1.08 -6.42 -2.81
N ILE A 138 0.15 -5.50 -3.06
CA ILE A 138 0.40 -4.30 -3.87
C ILE A 138 0.45 -3.09 -2.94
N TRP A 139 1.49 -2.28 -3.10
CA TRP A 139 1.56 -0.92 -2.57
C TRP A 139 1.18 0.07 -3.67
N ALA A 140 0.19 0.91 -3.38
CA ALA A 140 -0.21 2.01 -4.25
C ALA A 140 -0.17 3.32 -3.45
N PHE A 141 0.80 4.19 -3.73
CA PHE A 141 0.97 5.46 -3.03
C PHE A 141 0.41 6.61 -3.85
N VAL A 142 -0.45 7.40 -3.22
CA VAL A 142 -1.07 8.60 -3.77
C VAL A 142 -0.59 9.81 -2.97
N GLY A 143 0.27 10.62 -3.58
CA GLY A 143 0.74 11.87 -2.96
C GLY A 143 -0.39 12.89 -2.75
N GLU A 144 -0.22 13.77 -1.78
CA GLU A 144 -1.20 14.83 -1.46
C GLU A 144 -1.58 15.63 -2.71
N GLY A 145 -2.89 15.79 -2.95
CA GLY A 145 -3.43 16.59 -4.06
C GLY A 145 -3.27 15.97 -5.46
N ARG A 146 -2.68 14.77 -5.59
CA ARG A 146 -2.51 14.11 -6.90
C ARG A 146 -3.76 13.41 -7.42
N MET A 147 -4.70 13.10 -6.52
CA MET A 147 -5.95 12.43 -6.84
C MET A 147 -7.05 12.96 -5.92
N ASP A 148 -8.26 13.08 -6.46
CA ASP A 148 -9.44 13.40 -5.66
C ASP A 148 -10.06 12.15 -5.03
N ARG A 149 -11.09 12.35 -4.21
CA ARG A 149 -11.76 11.27 -3.50
C ARG A 149 -12.40 10.24 -4.41
N ASP A 150 -12.93 10.64 -5.56
CA ASP A 150 -13.60 9.71 -6.47
C ASP A 150 -12.58 8.89 -7.28
N GLY A 151 -11.44 9.48 -7.64
CA GLY A 151 -10.27 8.77 -8.13
C GLY A 151 -9.75 7.74 -7.13
N CYS A 152 -9.62 8.11 -5.85
CA CYS A 152 -9.21 7.19 -4.77
C CYS A 152 -10.18 6.00 -4.61
N LYS A 153 -11.48 6.23 -4.73
CA LYS A 153 -12.48 5.14 -4.73
C LYS A 153 -12.33 4.25 -5.96
N ALA A 154 -12.10 4.82 -7.14
CA ALA A 154 -11.90 4.06 -8.37
C ALA A 154 -10.62 3.20 -8.29
N LEU A 155 -9.54 3.76 -7.75
CA LEU A 155 -8.30 3.04 -7.46
C LEU A 155 -8.55 1.87 -6.51
N PHE A 156 -9.23 2.10 -5.38
CA PHE A 156 -9.57 1.05 -4.42
C PHE A 156 -10.38 -0.08 -5.09
N GLN A 157 -11.40 0.28 -5.87
CA GLN A 157 -12.20 -0.71 -6.62
C GLN A 157 -11.40 -1.48 -7.67
N ALA A 158 -10.39 -0.84 -8.29
CA ALA A 158 -9.51 -1.50 -9.24
C ALA A 158 -8.57 -2.50 -8.53
N LEU A 159 -8.05 -2.14 -7.35
CA LEU A 159 -7.24 -3.02 -6.51
C LEU A 159 -8.03 -4.25 -6.02
N CYS A 160 -9.30 -4.09 -5.65
CA CYS A 160 -10.18 -5.22 -5.28
C CYS A 160 -10.47 -6.22 -6.41
N LYS A 161 -10.15 -5.87 -7.67
CA LYS A 161 -10.46 -6.69 -8.86
C LYS A 161 -9.23 -7.35 -9.47
N VAL A 162 -8.05 -7.12 -8.89
CA VAL A 162 -6.84 -7.87 -9.23
C VAL A 162 -7.00 -9.30 -8.73
#